data_AF-A0A3D3NFW6-F1
#
_entry.id   AF-A0A3D3NFW6-F1
#
_cell.length_a   1.000
_cell.length_b   1.000
_cell.length_c   1.000
_cell.angle_alpha   90.00
_cell.angle_beta   90.00
_cell.angle_gamma   90.00
#
_symmetry.space_group_name_H-M   'P 1'
#
loop_
_entity.id
_entity.type
_entity.pdbx_description
1 polymer ?
#
loop_
_entity_poly.entity_id
_entity_poly.type
_entity_poly.pdbx_seq_one_letter_code
_entity_poly.pdbx_strand_id
1 'polypeptide(L)' 'MNTISKYLSAVVLAVSLVSTVGCSSTSKQEGTGEYVDDSVITSKVKAAVFNDPALKSAEINVETFKGVVQLSGFVSSQS' A
#
# COMPACT_ATOMS: atom_id res chain seq x y z
N MET A 1 48.13 33.24 9.25
CA MET A 1 47.07 32.21 9.35
C MET A 1 45.74 32.93 9.48
N ASN A 2 45.01 32.98 8.38
CA ASN A 2 44.07 34.04 8.11
C ASN A 2 42.73 33.65 8.74
N THR A 3 42.29 34.40 9.75
CA THR A 3 41.09 34.13 10.56
C THR A 3 39.84 33.97 9.71
N ILE A 4 39.79 34.66 8.57
CA ILE A 4 38.73 34.57 7.55
C ILE A 4 38.61 33.14 6.99
N SER A 5 39.72 32.45 6.72
CA SER A 5 39.73 31.07 6.21
C SER A 5 39.14 30.08 7.22
N LYS A 6 39.35 30.33 8.53
CA LYS A 6 38.77 29.51 9.61
C LYS A 6 37.25 29.61 9.67
N TYR A 7 36.71 30.83 9.55
CA TYR A 7 35.26 31.04 9.54
C TYR A 7 34.62 30.46 8.27
N LEU A 8 35.29 30.58 7.13
CA LEU A 8 34.83 30.01 5.85
C LEU A 8 34.74 28.48 5.89
N SER A 9 35.74 27.80 6.47
CA SER A 9 35.67 26.35 6.71
C SER A 9 34.59 25.95 7.72
N ALA A 10 34.36 26.74 8.76
CA ALA A 10 33.32 26.46 9.75
C ALA A 10 31.90 26.54 9.16
N VAL A 11 31.65 27.50 8.25
CA VAL A 11 30.35 27.67 7.58
C VAL A 11 30.08 26.52 6.60
N VAL A 12 31.09 26.05 5.87
CA VAL A 12 30.94 24.91 4.94
C VAL A 12 30.60 23.61 5.69
N LEU A 13 31.23 23.38 6.85
CA LEU A 13 30.91 22.23 7.71
C LEU A 13 29.47 22.28 8.23
N ALA A 14 29.00 23.45 8.68
CA ALA A 14 27.64 23.60 9.20
C ALA A 14 26.55 23.35 8.14
N VAL A 15 26.77 23.77 6.89
CA VAL A 15 25.81 23.57 5.79
C VAL A 15 25.70 22.10 5.39
N SER A 16 26.77 21.31 5.53
CA SER A 16 26.77 19.89 5.17
C SER A 16 25.90 18.99 6.08
N LEU A 17 25.58 19.45 7.29
CA LEU A 17 24.74 18.72 8.24
C LEU A 17 23.23 18.91 8.00
N VAL A 18 22.83 19.86 7.16
CA VAL A 18 21.41 20.20 6.92
C VAL A 18 20.82 19.40 5.74
N SER A 19 21.66 18.82 4.88
CA SER A 19 21.21 18.08 3.69
C SER A 19 20.75 16.65 3.95
N THR A 20 20.80 16.15 5.19
CA THR A 20 20.34 14.80 5.55
C THR A 20 18.89 14.73 6.04
N VAL A 21 18.05 15.73 5.74
CA VAL A 21 16.59 15.57 5.80
C VAL A 21 16.13 14.67 4.65
N GLY A 22 16.53 13.40 4.75
CA GLY A 22 16.28 12.35 3.79
C GLY A 22 14.79 12.10 3.63
N CYS A 23 14.41 11.91 2.37
CA CYS A 23 13.10 11.48 1.93
C CYS A 23 12.54 10.41 2.89
N SER A 24 11.42 10.72 3.55
CA SER A 24 10.59 9.68 4.16
C SER A 24 10.12 8.80 3.01
N SER A 25 10.83 7.69 2.79
CA SER A 25 10.40 6.64 1.90
C SER A 25 9.08 6.12 2.45
N THR A 26 7.98 6.66 1.91
CA THR A 26 6.63 6.15 2.15
C THR A 26 6.68 4.66 1.88
N SER A 27 6.49 3.86 2.93
CA SER A 27 6.46 2.40 2.86
C SER A 27 5.21 1.98 2.08
N LYS A 28 5.26 2.15 0.77
CA LYS A 28 4.33 1.51 -0.16
C LYS A 28 4.93 0.16 -0.57
N GLN A 29 5.35 -0.60 0.44
CA GLN A 29 5.68 -2.00 0.28
C GLN A 29 4.49 -2.74 0.87
N GLU A 30 3.52 -3.06 0.01
CA GLU A 30 2.57 -4.13 0.29
C GLU A 30 3.43 -5.34 0.66
N GLY A 31 3.52 -5.67 1.95
CA GLY A 31 4.35 -6.77 2.40
C GLY A 31 3.88 -8.03 1.70
N THR A 32 4.80 -8.90 1.27
CA THR A 32 4.43 -10.18 0.65
C THR A 32 3.47 -10.99 1.54
N GLY A 33 3.51 -10.79 2.87
CA GLY A 33 2.53 -11.34 3.79
C GLY A 33 1.11 -10.76 3.65
N GLU A 34 0.98 -9.45 3.48
CA GLU A 34 -0.32 -8.77 3.27
C GLU A 34 -0.96 -9.19 1.95
N TYR A 35 -0.18 -9.29 0.87
CA TYR A 35 -0.70 -9.73 -0.44
C TYR A 35 -1.14 -11.20 -0.44
N VAL A 36 -0.42 -12.06 0.29
CA VAL A 36 -0.80 -13.48 0.44
C VAL A 36 -2.06 -13.60 1.30
N ASP A 37 -2.19 -12.81 2.36
CA ASP A 37 -3.40 -12.80 3.20
C ASP A 37 -4.62 -12.30 2.40
N ASP A 38 -4.48 -11.18 1.68
CA ASP A 38 -5.52 -10.62 0.81
C ASP A 38 -5.95 -11.60 -0.29
N SER A 39 -5.02 -12.39 -0.84
CA SER A 39 -5.33 -13.42 -1.84
C SER A 39 -6.16 -14.56 -1.25
N VAL A 40 -5.85 -14.98 -0.02
CA VAL A 40 -6.62 -16.01 0.70
C VAL A 40 -8.00 -15.47 1.06
N ILE A 41 -8.11 -14.23 1.52
CA ILE A 41 -9.39 -13.56 1.80
C ILE A 41 -10.24 -13.49 0.52
N THR A 42 -9.67 -13.00 -0.57
CA THR A 42 -10.33 -12.91 -1.88
C THR A 42 -10.85 -14.28 -2.32
N SER A 43 -10.03 -15.32 -2.20
CA SER A 43 -10.40 -16.68 -2.60
C SER A 43 -11.55 -17.24 -1.76
N LYS A 44 -11.53 -17.02 -0.44
CA LYS A 44 -12.63 -17.40 0.47
C LYS A 44 -13.95 -16.72 0.09
N VAL A 45 -13.91 -15.40 -0.17
CA VAL A 45 -15.10 -14.63 -0.55
C VAL A 45 -15.63 -15.11 -1.91
N LYS A 46 -14.75 -15.31 -2.90
CA LYS A 46 -15.14 -15.82 -4.22
C LYS A 46 -15.73 -17.23 -4.13
N ALA A 47 -15.19 -18.09 -3.27
CA ALA A 47 -15.74 -19.41 -3.01
C ALA A 47 -17.11 -19.36 -2.32
N ALA A 48 -17.33 -18.42 -1.39
CA ALA A 48 -18.64 -18.23 -0.76
C ALA A 48 -19.70 -17.77 -1.78
N VAL A 49 -19.35 -16.79 -2.62
CA VAL A 49 -20.23 -16.32 -3.71
C VAL A 49 -20.53 -17.43 -4.71
N PHE A 50 -19.53 -18.22 -5.10
CA PHE A 50 -19.72 -19.34 -6.03
C PHE A 50 -20.58 -20.47 -5.45
N ASN A 51 -20.51 -20.70 -4.14
CA ASN A 51 -21.34 -21.71 -3.50
C ASN A 51 -22.77 -21.25 -3.24
N ASP A 52 -23.05 -19.95 -3.31
CA ASP A 52 -24.40 -19.41 -3.18
C ASP A 52 -25.19 -19.65 -4.48
N PRO A 53 -26.27 -20.47 -4.45
CA PRO A 53 -27.09 -20.76 -5.62
C PRO A 53 -27.73 -19.51 -6.25
N ALA A 54 -27.98 -18.46 -5.47
CA ALA A 54 -28.58 -17.21 -5.95
C ALA A 54 -27.56 -16.33 -6.71
N LEU A 55 -26.27 -16.50 -6.43
CA LEU A 55 -25.19 -15.68 -6.97
C LEU A 55 -24.31 -16.43 -7.98
N LYS A 56 -24.51 -17.74 -8.17
CA LYS A 56 -23.75 -18.59 -9.12
C LYS A 56 -23.67 -18.07 -10.54
N SER A 57 -24.70 -17.38 -11.00
CA SER A 57 -24.78 -16.81 -12.35
C SER A 57 -24.46 -15.31 -12.39
N ALA A 58 -24.19 -14.70 -11.23
CA ALA A 58 -23.90 -13.28 -11.11
C ALA A 58 -22.43 -13.02 -11.42
N GLU A 59 -22.16 -12.03 -12.27
CA GLU A 59 -20.81 -11.58 -12.57
C GLU A 59 -20.37 -10.62 -11.46
N ILE A 60 -19.82 -11.19 -10.38
CA ILE A 60 -19.32 -10.45 -9.22
C ILE A 60 -17.79 -10.49 -9.22
N ASN A 61 -17.18 -9.31 -9.32
CA ASN A 61 -15.76 -9.10 -9.12
C ASN A 61 -15.47 -8.90 -7.63
N VAL A 62 -14.42 -9.56 -7.16
CA VAL A 62 -13.97 -9.52 -5.77
C VAL A 62 -12.51 -9.09 -5.77
N GLU A 63 -12.24 -7.95 -5.17
CA GLU A 63 -10.88 -7.43 -4.99
C GLU A 63 -10.64 -7.14 -3.52
N THR A 64 -9.49 -7.58 -3.00
CA THR A 64 -9.08 -7.27 -1.62
C THR A 64 -7.81 -6.45 -1.67
N PHE A 65 -7.78 -5.36 -0.92
CA PHE A 65 -6.61 -4.51 -0.78
C PHE A 65 -6.47 -4.07 0.68
N LYS A 66 -5.36 -4.44 1.32
CA LYS A 66 -5.04 -4.12 2.71
C LYS A 66 -6.13 -4.60 3.68
N GLY A 67 -6.58 -5.84 3.51
CA GLY A 67 -7.63 -6.44 4.32
C GLY A 67 -9.05 -5.91 4.08
N VAL A 68 -9.23 -4.95 3.17
CA VAL A 68 -10.56 -4.43 2.80
C VAL A 68 -11.04 -5.11 1.53
N VAL A 69 -12.19 -5.79 1.62
CA VAL A 69 -12.82 -6.47 0.48
C VAL A 69 -13.78 -5.50 -0.22
N GLN A 70 -13.57 -5.33 -1.52
CA GLN A 70 -14.48 -4.64 -2.42
C GLN A 70 -15.19 -5.66 -3.32
N LEU A 71 -16.52 -5.54 -3.36
CA LEU A 71 -17.39 -6.33 -4.22
C LEU A 71 -18.04 -5.40 -5.23
N SER A 72 -17.95 -5.76 -6.51
CA SER A 72 -18.60 -5.02 -7.60
C SER A 72 -19.19 -5.99 -8.62
N GLY A 73 -20.20 -5.57 -9.37
CA GLY A 73 -20.87 -6.42 -10.35
C GLY A 73 -22.39 -6.29 -10.35
N PHE A 74 -23.04 -7.17 -11.09
CA PHE A 74 -24.49 -7.19 -11.25
C PHE A 74 -25.05 -8.53 -10.78
N VAL A 75 -26.14 -8.46 -10.00
CA VAL A 75 -26.89 -9.63 -9.54
C VAL A 75 -28.24 -9.68 -10.26
N SER A 76 -28.71 -10.89 -10.55
CA SER A 76 -29.97 -11.11 -11.28
C SER A 76 -31.21 -10.94 -10.41
N SER A 77 -31.07 -10.89 -9.09
CA SER A 77 -32.20 -10.77 -8.16
C SER A 77 -31.78 -10.07 -6.87
N GLN A 78 -32.65 -9.21 -6.35
CA GLN A 78 -32.52 -8.59 -5.04
C GLN A 78 -33.47 -9.33 -4.10
N SER A 79 -32.90 -10.09 -3.16
CA SER A 79 -33.65 -10.83 -2.12
C SER A 79 -33.91 -9.95 -0.91
#